data_AF-A0A5K0XK74-F1
#
_entry.id   AF-A0A5K0XK74-F1
#
_cell.length_a   1.000
_cell.length_b   1.000
_cell.length_c   1.000
_cell.angle_alpha   90.00
_cell.angle_beta   90.00
_cell.angle_gamma   90.00
#
_symmetry.space_group_name_H-M   'P 1'
#
loop_
_entity.id
_entity.type
_entity.pdbx_description
1 polymer ?
#
loop_
_entity_poly.entity_id
_entity_poly.type
_entity_poly.pdbx_seq_one_letter_code
_entity_poly.pdbx_strand_id
1 'polypeptide(L)' 'ATQKGRIGILLDFVWYEPLTNSKADQFAAQRARDFHIG' A
#
# COMPACT_ATOMS: atom_id res chain seq x y z
N ALA A 1 -26.82 -16.80 22.64
CA ALA A 1 -25.99 -15.58 22.59
C ALA A 1 -25.47 -15.40 21.17
N THR A 2 -25.71 -14.25 20.53
CA THR A 2 -25.29 -13.99 19.14
C THR A 2 -23.93 -13.30 19.16
N GLN A 3 -22.91 -13.90 18.55
CA GLN A 3 -21.58 -13.31 18.49
C GLN A 3 -21.59 -12.13 17.52
N LYS A 4 -21.34 -10.91 18.05
CA LYS A 4 -21.35 -9.62 17.33
C LYS A 4 -19.92 -9.07 17.08
N GLY A 5 -18.93 -9.96 17.06
CA GLY A 5 -17.52 -9.58 16.87
C GLY A 5 -17.22 -9.18 15.42
N ARG A 6 -16.16 -8.39 15.24
CA ARG A 6 -15.59 -8.08 13.91
C ARG A 6 -14.17 -8.62 13.86
N ILE A 7 -13.81 -9.22 12.73
CA ILE A 7 -12.46 -9.69 12.44
C ILE A 7 -11.88 -8.74 11.40
N GLY A 8 -10.68 -8.23 11.66
CA GLY A 8 -9.92 -7.37 10.74
C GLY A 8 -8.45 -7.77 10.73
N ILE A 9 -7.73 -7.26 9.75
CA ILE A 9 -6.28 -7.38 9.63
C ILE A 9 -5.67 -5.98 9.62
N LEU A 10 -4.49 -5.83 10.21
CA LEU A 10 -3.72 -4.60 10.19
C LEU A 10 -2.65 -4.75 9.11
N LEU A 11 -2.65 -3.82 8.15
CA LEU A 11 -1.62 -3.72 7.12
C LEU A 11 -0.78 -2.49 7.44
N ASP A 12 0.54 -2.64 7.50
CA ASP A 12 1.44 -1.49 7.53
C ASP A 12 1.52 -0.90 6.12
N PHE A 13 1.63 0.42 6.04
CA PHE A 13 1.76 1.10 4.77
C PHE A 13 2.81 2.19 4.88
N VAL A 14 3.83 2.09 4.02
CA VAL A 14 4.85 3.13 3.81
C VAL A 14 4.52 3.90 2.52
N TRP A 15 4.49 5.23 2.61
CA TRP A 15 4.26 6.08 1.43
C TRP A 15 5.53 6.18 0.57
N TYR A 16 5.48 5.63 -0.64
CA TYR A 16 6.57 5.72 -1.62
C TYR A 16 6.34 6.89 -2.59
N GLU A 17 7.11 7.96 -2.41
CA GLU A 17 7.17 9.12 -3.29
C GLU A 17 8.22 8.90 -4.41
N PRO A 18 7.92 9.22 -5.68
CA PRO A 18 8.90 9.10 -6.75
C PRO A 18 10.08 10.07 -6.55
N LEU A 19 11.30 9.59 -6.79
CA LEU A 19 12.54 10.34 -6.60
C LEU A 19 12.61 11.60 -7.47
N THR A 20 12.09 11.54 -8.69
CA THR A 20 11.96 12.69 -9.59
C THR A 20 10.63 12.66 -10.34
N ASN A 21 10.32 13.72 -11.07
CA ASN A 21 9.12 13.77 -11.94
C ASN A 21 9.31 13.04 -13.28
N SER A 22 10.30 12.15 -13.39
CA SER A 22 10.48 11.29 -14.57
C SER A 22 9.39 10.22 -14.62
N LYS A 23 8.99 9.81 -15.84
CA LYS A 23 8.04 8.70 -16.01
C LYS A 23 8.54 7.40 -15.36
N ALA A 24 9.85 7.17 -15.37
CA ALA A 24 10.46 5.97 -14.81
C ALA A 24 10.29 5.90 -13.28
N ASP A 25 10.49 7.01 -12.59
CA ASP A 25 10.38 7.07 -11.13
C ASP A 25 8.93 6.98 -10.66
N GLN A 26 7.99 7.56 -11.42
CA GLN A 26 6.55 7.38 -11.16
C GLN A 26 6.14 5.91 -11.28
N PHE A 27 6.59 5.21 -12.32
CA PHE A 27 6.30 3.78 -12.46
C PHE A 27 6.97 2.93 -11.38
N ALA A 28 8.16 3.31 -10.92
CA ALA A 28 8.82 2.62 -9.81
C ALA A 28 8.04 2.79 -8.50
N ALA A 29 7.58 4.02 -8.20
CA ALA A 29 6.78 4.29 -7.01
C ALA A 29 5.40 3.59 -7.05
N GLN A 30 4.80 3.43 -8.24
CA GLN A 30 3.57 2.65 -8.40
C GLN A 30 3.83 1.16 -8.11
N ARG A 31 4.86 0.57 -8.74
CA ARG A 31 5.22 -0.84 -8.48
C ARG A 31 5.51 -1.10 -6.99
N ALA A 32 6.18 -0.19 -6.31
CA ALA A 32 6.46 -0.33 -4.88
C ALA A 32 5.17 -0.36 -4.03
N ARG A 33 4.15 0.44 -4.39
CA ARG A 33 2.84 0.43 -3.72
C ARG A 33 2.10 -0.86 -3.99
N ASP A 34 2.02 -1.29 -5.25
CA ASP A 34 1.34 -2.52 -5.66
C ASP A 34 1.93 -3.74 -4.93
N PHE A 35 3.26 -3.84 -4.81
CA PHE A 35 3.91 -4.93 -4.08
C PHE A 35 3.71 -4.88 -2.56
N HIS A 36 3.58 -3.68 -1.97
CA HIS A 36 3.55 -3.51 -0.52
C HIS A 36 2.16 -3.73 0.07
N ILE A 37 1.10 -3.37 -0.65
CA ILE A 37 -0.28 -3.48 -0.15
C ILE A 37 -1.26 -4.21 -1.08
N GLY A 38 -0.86 -4.52 -2.33
CA GLY A 38 -1.68 -5.20 -3.33
C GLY A 38 -2.27 -4.26 -4.37
#